data_AF-A0AA51P2L6-F1
#
_entry.id   AF-A0AA51P2L6-F1
#
_cell.length_a   1.000
_cell.length_b   1.000
_cell.length_c   1.000
_cell.angle_alpha   90.00
_cell.angle_beta   90.00
_cell.angle_gamma   90.00
#
_symmetry.space_group_name_H-M   'P 1'
#
loop_
_entity.id
_entity.type
_entity.pdbx_description
1 polymer ?
#
loop_
_entity_poly.entity_id
_entity_poly.type
_entity_poly.pdbx_seq_one_letter_code
_entity_poly.pdbx_strand_id
1 'polypeptide(L)'
;KKKKEEIKIAGYLNLAADFTHNFTDGLAIGASFIAGQNIGYVTTATILLHEIPHEIGDFAILVQSGCSRGKAMLLQLLTAFGAVSGTVLSIYLRGSGEGLVSSLILPFTAGGFIYIATVSVIPELL
;
A
#
# COMPACT_ATOMS: atom_id res chain seq x y z
N LYS A 1 -14.52 -33.88 -6.03
CA LYS A 1 -13.67 -33.42 -4.89
C LYS A 1 -12.98 -32.13 -5.33
N LYS A 2 -13.39 -30.96 -4.83
CA LYS A 2 -12.66 -29.70 -5.09
C LYS A 2 -11.29 -29.81 -4.39
N LYS A 3 -10.20 -29.85 -5.16
CA LYS A 3 -8.83 -29.80 -4.62
C LYS A 3 -8.75 -28.52 -3.78
N LYS A 4 -8.45 -28.64 -2.49
CA LYS A 4 -8.20 -27.48 -1.63
C LYS A 4 -6.89 -26.88 -2.17
N GLU A 5 -6.98 -25.83 -2.97
CA GLU A 5 -5.82 -25.10 -3.47
C GLU A 5 -5.14 -24.46 -2.26
N GLU A 6 -4.09 -25.12 -1.80
CA GLU A 6 -3.27 -24.66 -0.70
C GLU A 6 -2.35 -23.58 -1.24
N ILE A 7 -2.57 -22.34 -0.79
CA ILE A 7 -1.75 -21.19 -1.21
C ILE A 7 -0.33 -21.43 -0.69
N LYS A 8 0.66 -21.30 -1.56
CA LYS A 8 2.07 -21.36 -1.17
C LYS A 8 2.39 -20.27 -0.13
N ILE A 9 3.39 -20.49 0.72
CA ILE A 9 3.85 -19.51 1.73
C ILE A 9 4.11 -18.13 1.09
N ALA A 10 4.70 -18.11 -0.12
CA ALA A 10 4.94 -16.89 -0.88
C ALA A 10 3.66 -16.04 -1.10
N GLY A 11 2.51 -16.67 -1.34
CA GLY A 11 1.24 -15.96 -1.50
C GLY A 11 0.72 -15.34 -0.20
N TYR A 12 0.93 -15.99 0.95
CA TYR A 12 0.58 -15.40 2.24
C TYR A 12 1.51 -14.24 2.61
N LEU A 13 2.81 -14.39 2.34
CA LEU A 13 3.78 -13.31 2.53
C LEU A 13 3.47 -12.11 1.62
N ASN A 14 3.06 -12.37 0.37
CA ASN A 14 2.62 -11.33 -0.55
C ASN A 14 1.45 -10.53 0.05
N LEU A 15 0.38 -11.20 0.50
CA LEU A 15 -0.79 -10.52 1.07
C LEU A 15 -0.45 -9.68 2.31
N ALA A 16 0.47 -10.16 3.15
CA ALA A 16 0.91 -9.42 4.33
C ALA A 16 1.74 -8.17 3.95
N ALA A 17 2.62 -8.31 2.95
CA ALA A 17 3.41 -7.22 2.42
C ALA A 17 2.50 -6.16 1.75
N ASP A 18 1.60 -6.61 0.89
CA ASP A 18 0.60 -5.81 0.19
C ASP A 18 -0.29 -5.02 1.17
N PHE A 19 -0.91 -5.68 2.16
CA PHE A 19 -1.70 -4.98 3.19
C PHE A 19 -0.89 -3.88 3.90
N THR A 20 0.38 -4.16 4.20
CA THR A 20 1.27 -3.20 4.88
C THR A 20 1.63 -2.03 3.96
N HIS A 21 1.87 -2.29 2.68
CA HIS A 21 2.12 -1.27 1.66
C HIS A 21 0.91 -0.35 1.50
N ASN A 22 -0.26 -0.95 1.26
CA ASN A 22 -1.54 -0.28 1.19
C ASN A 22 -1.78 0.59 2.43
N PHE A 23 -1.49 0.08 3.63
CA PHE A 23 -1.57 0.86 4.87
C PHE A 23 -0.65 2.08 4.89
N THR A 24 0.61 1.94 4.46
CA THR A 24 1.55 3.06 4.39
C THR A 24 1.14 4.12 3.36
N ASP A 25 0.56 3.71 2.24
CA ASP A 25 -0.01 4.61 1.25
C ASP A 25 -1.20 5.39 1.81
N GLY A 26 -2.07 4.69 2.54
CA GLY A 26 -3.15 5.32 3.28
C GLY A 26 -2.65 6.39 4.26
N LEU A 27 -1.61 6.09 5.04
CA LEU A 27 -0.99 7.07 5.94
C LEU A 27 -0.51 8.31 5.18
N ALA A 28 0.14 8.13 4.03
CA ALA A 28 0.65 9.20 3.19
C ALA A 28 -0.48 10.06 2.59
N ILE A 29 -1.57 9.44 2.13
CA ILE A 29 -2.77 10.15 1.65
C ILE A 29 -3.36 10.99 2.79
N GLY A 30 -3.60 10.39 3.96
CA GLY A 30 -4.15 11.15 5.09
C GLY A 30 -3.24 12.30 5.51
N ALA A 31 -1.92 12.08 5.57
CA ALA A 31 -0.96 13.08 6.01
C ALA A 31 -0.81 14.24 5.01
N SER A 32 -0.86 13.93 3.71
CA SER A 32 -0.80 14.94 2.65
C SER A 32 -2.04 15.85 2.64
N PHE A 33 -3.25 15.33 2.88
CA PHE A 33 -4.45 16.15 3.05
C PHE A 33 -4.42 17.02 4.32
N ILE A 34 -3.74 16.58 5.37
CA ILE A 34 -3.49 17.40 6.56
C ILE A 34 -2.51 18.54 6.23
N ALA A 35 -1.48 18.26 5.45
CA ALA A 35 -0.49 19.26 5.02
C ALA A 35 -1.08 20.29 4.04
N GLY A 36 -2.01 19.89 3.19
CA GLY A 36 -2.77 20.80 2.33
C GLY A 36 -3.50 20.11 1.19
N GLN A 37 -4.63 20.70 0.78
CA GLN A 37 -5.53 20.10 -0.21
C GLN A 37 -4.85 19.77 -1.55
N ASN A 38 -4.01 20.68 -2.06
CA ASN A 38 -3.28 20.46 -3.31
C ASN A 38 -2.27 19.32 -3.20
N ILE A 39 -1.58 19.20 -2.05
CA ILE A 39 -0.63 18.11 -1.79
C ILE A 39 -1.39 16.79 -1.72
N GLY A 40 -2.51 16.76 -1.00
CA GLY A 40 -3.40 15.60 -0.93
C GLY A 40 -3.80 15.06 -2.30
N TYR A 41 -4.32 15.92 -3.19
CA TYR A 41 -4.70 15.50 -4.54
C TYR A 41 -3.53 14.94 -5.35
N VAL A 42 -2.36 15.59 -5.30
CA VAL A 42 -1.16 15.12 -6.03
C VAL A 42 -0.65 13.79 -5.46
N THR A 43 -0.61 13.65 -4.14
CA THR A 43 -0.19 12.41 -3.47
C THR A 43 -1.14 11.26 -3.80
N THR A 44 -2.46 11.47 -3.71
CA THR A 44 -3.45 10.45 -4.09
C THR A 44 -3.31 10.04 -5.56
N ALA A 45 -3.16 10.99 -6.48
CA ALA A 45 -2.96 10.67 -7.90
C ALA A 45 -1.66 9.88 -8.12
N THR A 46 -0.59 10.25 -7.43
CA THR A 46 0.71 9.57 -7.53
C THR A 46 0.64 8.12 -7.03
N ILE A 47 -0.04 7.91 -5.90
CA ILE A 47 -0.24 6.57 -5.32
C ILE A 47 -1.11 5.70 -6.23
N LEU A 48 -2.25 6.24 -6.71
CA LEU A 48 -3.09 5.52 -7.66
C LEU A 48 -2.33 5.06 -8.90
N LEU A 49 -1.37 5.87 -9.38
CA LEU A 49 -0.58 5.53 -10.56
C LEU A 49 0.42 4.40 -10.30
N HIS A 50 1.05 4.34 -9.12
CA HIS A 50 2.01 3.26 -8.81
C HIS A 50 1.35 1.98 -8.29
N GLU A 51 0.13 2.09 -7.75
CA GLU A 51 -0.64 0.93 -7.31
C GLU A 51 -1.13 0.06 -8.48
N ILE A 52 -1.45 0.65 -9.64
CA ILE A 52 -1.88 -0.15 -10.80
C ILE A 52 -0.83 -1.19 -11.21
N PRO A 53 0.46 -0.83 -11.43
CA PRO A 53 1.51 -1.82 -11.67
C PRO A 53 1.72 -2.77 -10.49
N HIS A 54 1.68 -2.26 -9.25
CA HIS A 54 1.97 -3.06 -8.06
C HIS A 54 0.95 -4.19 -7.90
N GLU A 55 -0.34 -3.87 -7.96
CA GLU A 55 -1.45 -4.81 -7.83
C GLU A 55 -1.50 -5.81 -9.00
N ILE A 56 -1.05 -5.43 -10.20
CA ILE A 56 -0.91 -6.38 -11.31
C ILE A 56 0.17 -7.43 -11.01
N GLY A 57 1.29 -7.02 -10.39
CA GLY A 57 2.36 -7.93 -9.96
C GLY A 57 1.90 -8.90 -8.87
N ASP A 58 1.24 -8.37 -7.85
CA ASP A 58 0.71 -9.13 -6.72
C ASP A 58 -0.35 -10.14 -7.16
N PHE A 59 -1.19 -9.75 -8.14
CA PHE A 59 -2.18 -10.64 -8.74
C PHE A 59 -1.49 -11.83 -9.42
N ALA A 60 -0.40 -11.59 -10.16
CA ALA A 60 0.37 -12.64 -10.80
C ALA A 60 1.00 -13.59 -9.76
N ILE A 61 1.55 -13.05 -8.66
CA ILE A 61 2.14 -13.83 -7.56
C ILE A 61 1.08 -14.71 -6.89
N LEU A 62 -0.13 -14.19 -6.64
CA LEU A 62 -1.23 -14.95 -6.04
C LEU A 62 -1.69 -16.09 -6.95
N VAL A 63 -1.85 -15.83 -8.25
CA VAL A 63 -2.20 -16.86 -9.23
C VAL A 63 -1.11 -17.94 -9.31
N GLN A 64 0.17 -17.56 -9.34
CA GLN A 64 1.30 -18.50 -9.35
C GLN A 64 1.46 -19.28 -8.02
N SER A 65 0.98 -18.69 -6.92
CA SER A 65 0.92 -19.30 -5.60
C SER A 65 -0.24 -20.28 -5.43
N GLY A 66 -1.08 -20.43 -6.45
CA GLY A 66 -2.17 -21.42 -6.49
C GLY A 66 -3.55 -20.85 -6.23
N CYS A 67 -3.74 -19.53 -6.19
CA CYS A 67 -5.08 -18.94 -6.14
C CYS A 67 -5.75 -18.96 -7.52
N SER A 68 -7.03 -19.34 -7.57
CA SER A 68 -7.88 -18.98 -8.72
C SER A 68 -7.94 -17.45 -8.91
N ARG A 69 -8.12 -17.00 -10.16
CA ARG A 69 -8.17 -15.56 -10.52
C ARG A 69 -9.17 -14.77 -9.68
N GLY A 70 -10.39 -15.28 -9.51
CA GLY A 70 -11.42 -14.60 -8.71
C GLY A 70 -11.06 -14.51 -7.21
N LYS A 71 -10.38 -15.53 -6.67
CA LYS A 71 -9.87 -15.49 -5.29
C LYS A 71 -8.73 -14.50 -5.14
N ALA A 72 -7.81 -14.42 -6.10
CA ALA A 72 -6.72 -13.45 -6.09
C ALA A 72 -7.24 -12.01 -6.08
N MET A 73 -8.21 -11.67 -6.96
CA MET A 73 -8.85 -10.36 -6.96
C MET A 73 -9.54 -10.02 -5.64
N LEU A 74 -10.25 -10.98 -5.03
CA LEU A 74 -10.91 -10.77 -3.74
C LEU A 74 -9.88 -10.53 -2.62
N LEU A 75 -8.79 -11.27 -2.61
CA LEU A 75 -7.74 -11.13 -1.59
C LEU A 75 -7.03 -9.78 -1.70
N GLN A 76 -6.79 -9.27 -2.91
CA GLN A 76 -6.26 -7.91 -3.12
C GLN A 76 -7.26 -6.82 -2.72
N LEU A 77 -8.55 -7.02 -3.00
CA LEU A 77 -9.56 -6.09 -2.49
C LEU A 77 -9.59 -6.06 -0.95
N LEU A 78 -9.22 -7.16 -0.29
CA LEU A 78 -9.09 -7.20 1.17
C LEU A 78 -7.83 -6.48 1.67
N THR A 79 -6.72 -6.52 0.94
CA THR A 79 -5.49 -5.80 1.31
C THR A 79 -5.66 -4.28 1.17
N ALA A 80 -6.48 -3.82 0.23
CA ALA A 80 -6.84 -2.40 0.06
C ALA A 80 -7.54 -1.77 1.30
N PHE A 81 -8.12 -2.56 2.21
CA PHE A 81 -8.58 -2.02 3.51
C PHE A 81 -7.43 -1.44 4.35
N GLY A 82 -6.19 -1.88 4.11
CA GLY A 82 -4.98 -1.28 4.64
C GLY A 82 -4.96 0.22 4.38
N ALA A 83 -5.14 0.66 3.13
CA ALA A 83 -5.12 2.07 2.74
C ALA A 83 -6.21 2.91 3.42
N VAL A 84 -7.42 2.36 3.54
CA VAL A 84 -8.50 3.03 4.29
C VAL A 84 -8.11 3.19 5.76
N SER A 85 -7.62 2.12 6.39
CA SER A 85 -7.23 2.16 7.82
C SER A 85 -6.05 3.10 8.09
N GLY A 86 -5.05 3.15 7.21
CA GLY A 86 -3.93 4.08 7.29
C GLY A 86 -4.38 5.53 7.14
N THR A 87 -5.28 5.81 6.19
CA THR A 87 -5.84 7.16 6.00
C THR A 87 -6.60 7.61 7.24
N VAL A 88 -7.48 6.75 7.79
CA VAL A 88 -8.25 7.04 9.00
C VAL A 88 -7.31 7.28 10.18
N LEU A 89 -6.29 6.45 10.36
CA LEU A 89 -5.31 6.61 11.44
C LEU A 89 -4.57 7.95 11.33
N SER A 90 -4.11 8.30 10.13
CA SER A 90 -3.42 9.57 9.88
C SER A 90 -4.29 10.78 10.25
N ILE A 91 -5.56 10.76 9.82
CA ILE A 91 -6.54 11.81 10.16
C ILE A 91 -6.84 11.84 11.66
N TYR A 92 -7.00 10.68 12.30
CA TYR A 92 -7.24 10.58 13.74
C TYR A 92 -6.08 11.19 14.55
N LEU A 93 -4.83 10.88 14.16
CA LEU A 93 -3.62 11.38 14.82
C LEU A 93 -3.45 12.90 14.69
N ARG A 94 -4.08 13.56 13.72
CA ARG A 94 -4.17 15.04 13.67
C ARG A 94 -4.80 15.61 14.94
N GLY A 95 -5.86 14.97 15.43
CA GLY A 95 -6.61 15.42 16.61
C GLY A 95 -5.84 15.26 17.93
N SER A 96 -4.77 14.46 17.94
CA SER A 96 -3.92 14.22 19.11
C SER A 96 -2.76 15.22 19.25
N GLY A 97 -2.62 16.17 18.32
CA GLY A 97 -1.63 17.25 18.34
C GLY A 97 -0.92 17.42 17.00
N GLU A 98 -0.83 18.66 16.49
CA GLU A 98 -0.27 18.99 15.17
C GLU A 98 1.17 18.50 14.94
N GLY A 99 1.94 18.27 16.01
CA GLY A 99 3.34 17.86 15.93
C GLY A 99 3.55 16.41 15.46
N LEU A 100 2.64 15.47 15.74
CA LEU A 100 2.90 14.04 15.50
C LEU A 100 2.85 13.68 14.00
N VAL A 101 1.87 14.23 13.28
CA VAL A 101 1.70 13.99 11.83
C VAL A 101 2.87 14.58 11.05
N SER A 102 3.23 15.83 11.32
CA SER A 102 4.31 16.51 10.61
C SER A 102 5.71 16.02 11.00
N SER A 103 5.93 15.59 12.25
CA SER A 103 7.27 15.19 12.71
C SER A 103 7.58 13.71 12.51
N LEU A 104 6.57 12.84 12.40
CA LEU A 104 6.77 11.40 12.29
C LEU A 104 6.16 10.80 11.03
N ILE A 105 4.88 11.05 10.75
CA ILE A 105 4.18 10.37 9.65
C ILE A 105 4.70 10.84 8.29
N LEU A 106 4.83 12.16 8.09
CA LEU A 106 5.32 12.70 6.82
C LEU A 106 6.78 12.30 6.53
N PRO A 107 7.75 12.44 7.46
CA PRO A 107 9.12 11.99 7.20
C PRO A 107 9.23 10.47 7.02
N PHE A 108 8.45 9.69 7.76
CA PHE A 108 8.44 8.23 7.64
C PHE A 108 7.92 7.77 6.28
N THR A 109 6.78 8.29 5.83
CA THR A 109 6.19 7.95 4.53
C THR A 109 7.04 8.49 3.37
N ALA A 110 7.54 9.72 3.45
CA ALA A 110 8.47 10.26 2.45
C ALA A 110 9.77 9.44 2.35
N GLY A 111 10.34 9.04 3.48
CA GLY A 111 11.51 8.16 3.52
C GLY A 111 11.22 6.79 2.91
N GLY A 112 10.04 6.22 3.19
CA GLY A 112 9.58 4.97 2.58
C GLY A 112 9.50 5.06 1.05
N PHE A 113 8.88 6.11 0.51
CA PHE A 113 8.82 6.31 -0.94
C PHE A 113 10.21 6.52 -1.57
N ILE A 114 11.09 7.30 -0.93
CA ILE A 114 12.48 7.46 -1.41
C ILE A 114 13.20 6.11 -1.41
N TYR A 115 13.03 5.31 -0.36
CA TYR A 115 13.64 3.98 -0.27
C TYR A 115 13.15 3.06 -1.39
N ILE A 116 11.84 2.97 -1.62
CA ILE A 116 11.26 2.15 -2.70
C ILE A 116 11.76 2.64 -4.06
N ALA A 117 11.73 3.95 -4.31
CA ALA A 117 12.21 4.52 -5.57
C ALA A 117 13.70 4.20 -5.82
N THR A 118 14.53 4.23 -4.78
CA THR A 118 15.99 4.06 -4.93
C THR A 118 16.47 2.62 -4.87
N VAL A 119 15.83 1.75 -4.09
CA VAL A 119 16.29 0.37 -3.86
C VAL A 119 15.51 -0.64 -4.70
N SER A 120 14.27 -0.33 -5.08
CA SER A 120 13.46 -1.22 -5.92
C SER A 120 13.44 -0.73 -7.36
N VAL A 121 13.06 0.52 -7.61
CA VAL A 121 12.77 1.01 -8.98
C VAL A 121 14.04 1.33 -9.77
N ILE A 122 14.97 2.13 -9.23
CA ILE A 122 16.21 2.50 -9.95
C ILE A 122 17.04 1.27 -10.37
N PRO A 123 17.29 0.27 -9.50
CA PRO A 123 18.11 -0.89 -9.86
C PRO A 123 17.49 -1.80 -10.93
N GLU A 124 16.17 -1.79 -11.08
CA GLU A 124 15.46 -2.54 -12.12
C GLU A 124 15.44 -1.80 -13.47
N LEU A 125 15.68 -0.49 -13.47
CA LEU A 125 15.73 0.36 -14.67
C LEU A 125 17.15 0.52 -15.26
N LEU A 126 18.20 0.20 -14.49
CA LEU A 126 19.61 0.21 -14.89
C LEU A 126 20.07 -1.16 -15.39
#